data_AF-A0A9P1JZI5-F1
#
_entry.id   AF-A0A9P1JZI5-F1
#
_cell.length_a   1.000
_cell.length_b   1.000
_cell.length_c   1.000
_cell.angle_alpha   90.00
_cell.angle_beta   90.00
_cell.angle_gamma   90.00
#
_symmetry.space_group_name_H-M   'P 1'
#
loop_
_entity.id
_entity.type
_entity.pdbx_description
1 polymer ?
#
loop_
_entity_poly.entity_id
_entity_poly.type
_entity_poly.pdbx_seq_one_letter_code
_entity_poly.pdbx_strand_id
1 'polypeptide(L)' 'MRGELTIRLRGTGIGIVVSDAFAASTPPEVVRVAVGAPKDRQGLHEALWQAANFPAEAPVMTSRVV' A
#
# COMPACT_ATOMS: atom_id res chain seq x y z
N MET A 1 2.32 10.82 -5.03
CA MET A 1 1.12 9.99 -4.79
C MET A 1 1.29 8.46 -4.84
N ARG A 2 2.47 7.87 -5.14
CA ARG A 2 2.67 6.39 -5.07
C ARG A 2 3.57 5.96 -3.91
N GLY A 3 4.73 6.60 -3.77
CA GLY A 3 5.66 6.32 -2.65
C GLY A 3 5.07 6.64 -1.27
N GLU A 4 4.12 7.56 -1.20
CA GLU A 4 3.44 7.94 0.05
C GLU A 4 2.51 6.83 0.57
N LEU A 5 1.81 6.12 -0.32
CA LEU A 5 1.02 4.94 0.03
C LEU A 5 1.94 3.81 0.56
N THR A 6 3.10 3.62 -0.07
CA THR A 6 4.09 2.62 0.38
C THR A 6 4.68 2.96 1.74
N ILE A 7 4.94 4.23 2.02
CA ILE A 7 5.41 4.69 3.33
C ILE A 7 4.32 4.51 4.40
N ARG A 8 3.08 4.86 4.08
CA ARG A 8 1.93 4.72 5.00
C ARG A 8 1.64 3.27 5.37
N LEU A 9 1.73 2.35 4.41
CA LEU A 9 1.54 0.92 4.66
C LEU A 9 2.78 0.23 5.25
N ARG A 10 3.92 0.94 5.33
CA ARG A 10 5.14 0.42 5.95
C ARG A 10 4.94 0.38 7.47
N GLY A 11 4.60 -0.78 8.01
CA GLY A 11 4.38 -0.98 9.45
C GLY A 11 3.17 -1.85 9.79
N THR A 12 2.29 -2.15 8.82
CA THR A 12 1.09 -2.99 9.02
C THR A 12 1.37 -4.50 9.11
N GLY A 13 2.65 -4.89 9.08
CA GLY A 13 3.06 -6.30 9.07
C GLY A 13 2.87 -7.02 7.72
N ILE A 14 2.35 -6.34 6.69
CA ILE A 14 2.21 -6.90 5.34
C ILE A 14 3.32 -6.37 4.42
N GLY A 15 3.88 -7.25 3.60
CA GLY A 15 4.71 -6.84 2.47
C GLY A 15 3.86 -6.17 1.39
N ILE A 16 4.15 -4.92 1.05
CA ILE A 16 3.47 -4.19 -0.03
C ILE A 16 4.46 -3.94 -1.15
N VAL A 17 4.04 -4.23 -2.38
CA VAL A 17 4.82 -3.90 -3.58
C VAL A 17 4.00 -3.01 -4.50
N VAL A 18 4.56 -1.85 -4.82
CA VAL A 18 3.98 -0.91 -5.77
C VAL A 18 3.98 -1.49 -7.18
N SER A 19 2.98 -1.10 -7.99
CA SER A 19 2.75 -1.74 -9.29
C SER A 19 3.83 -1.49 -10.32
N ASP A 20 4.54 -0.37 -10.21
CA ASP A 20 5.69 0.02 -11.02
C ASP A 20 6.84 -0.99 -10.97
N ALA A 21 7.01 -1.69 -9.84
CA ALA A 21 8.05 -2.71 -9.69
C ALA A 21 7.96 -3.86 -10.72
N PHE A 22 6.78 -4.06 -11.32
CA PHE A 22 6.54 -5.15 -12.29
C PHE A 22 5.78 -4.70 -13.54
N ALA A 23 5.68 -3.39 -13.80
CA ALA A 23 4.94 -2.91 -14.95
C ALA A 23 5.83 -2.87 -16.21
N ALA A 24 5.40 -3.56 -17.28
CA ALA A 24 6.04 -3.49 -18.59
C ALA A 24 5.61 -2.27 -19.42
N SER A 25 4.59 -1.55 -18.95
CA SER A 25 4.02 -0.33 -19.53
C SER A 25 3.60 0.61 -18.39
N THR A 26 2.79 1.64 -18.66
CA THR A 26 2.35 2.59 -17.63
C THR A 26 1.73 1.85 -16.44
N PRO A 27 2.33 1.94 -15.23
CA PRO A 27 1.85 1.18 -14.09
C PRO A 27 0.49 1.68 -13.62
N PRO A 28 -0.49 0.79 -13.40
CA PRO A 28 -1.76 1.16 -12.80
C PRO A 28 -1.55 1.67 -11.35
N GLU A 29 -2.48 2.50 -10.88
CA GLU A 29 -2.50 2.98 -9.50
C GLU A 29 -3.04 1.90 -8.55
N VAL A 30 -2.28 0.81 -8.41
CA VAL A 30 -2.61 -0.31 -7.53
C VAL A 30 -1.37 -0.77 -6.77
N VAL A 31 -1.58 -1.54 -5.71
CA VAL A 31 -0.51 -2.19 -4.95
C VAL A 31 -0.77 -3.70 -4.86
N ARG A 32 0.31 -4.48 -4.79
CA ARG A 32 0.27 -5.92 -4.52
C ARG A 32 0.53 -6.15 -3.05
N VAL A 33 -0.24 -7.05 -2.45
CA VAL A 33 -0.22 -7.37 -1.02
C VAL A 33 0.32 -8.79 -0.84
N ALA A 34 1.43 -8.94 -0.11
CA ALA A 34 2.05 -10.23 0.15
C ALA A 34 1.36 -10.93 1.34
N VAL A 35 0.57 -11.95 1.04
CA VAL A 35 -0.20 -12.70 2.05
C VAL A 35 0.59 -13.81 2.76
N GLY A 36 1.86 -14.02 2.40
CA GLY A 36 2.69 -15.11 2.95
C GLY A 36 3.46 -14.77 4.23
N ALA A 37 3.43 -13.51 4.68
CA ALA A 37 4.10 -13.07 5.91
C ALA A 37 3.33 -13.40 7.21
N PRO A 38 1.98 -13.29 7.26
CA PRO A 38 1.21 -13.67 8.44
C PRO A 38 1.33 -15.17 8.77
N LYS A 39 1.45 -15.50 10.06
CA LYS A 39 1.63 -16.88 10.54
C LYS A 39 0.36 -17.73 10.48
N ASP A 40 -0.80 -17.08 10.50
CA ASP A 40 -2.11 -17.74 10.49
C ASP A 40 -3.17 -16.83 9.84
N ARG A 41 -4.38 -17.38 9.72
CA ARG A 41 -5.53 -16.70 9.09
C ARG A 41 -5.98 -15.46 9.86
N GLN A 42 -5.81 -15.44 11.18
CA GLN A 42 -6.19 -14.29 12.00
C GLN A 42 -5.21 -13.14 11.77
N GLY A 43 -3.90 -13.42 11.76
CA GLY A 43 -2.89 -12.43 11.41
C GLY A 43 -3.08 -11.88 10.00
N LEU A 44 -3.47 -12.72 9.03
CA LEU A 44 -3.81 -12.23 7.68
C LEU A 44 -5.03 -11.31 7.68
N HIS A 45 -6.07 -11.67 8.44
CA HIS A 45 -7.28 -10.85 8.55
C HIS A 45 -6.98 -9.49 9.19
N GLU A 46 -6.27 -9.47 10.32
CA GLU A 46 -5.89 -8.24 11.03
C GLU A 46 -5.04 -7.33 10.15
N ALA A 47 -4.10 -7.90 9.41
CA ALA A 47 -3.23 -7.13 8.55
C ALA A 47 -4.00 -6.52 7.36
N LEU A 48 -4.90 -7.28 6.71
CA LEU A 48 -5.76 -6.76 5.65
C LEU A 48 -6.74 -5.71 6.17
N TRP A 49 -7.28 -5.91 7.37
CA TRP A 49 -8.15 -4.94 8.05
C TRP A 49 -7.43 -3.62 8.31
N GLN A 50 -6.17 -3.67 8.77
CA GLN A 50 -5.34 -2.48 8.96
C GLN A 50 -5.03 -1.78 7.64
N ALA A 51 -4.76 -2.51 6.56
CA ALA A 51 -4.52 -1.93 5.25
C ALA A 51 -5.79 -1.26 4.67
N ALA A 52 -6.96 -1.87 4.84
CA ALA A 52 -8.24 -1.34 4.35
C ALA A 52 -8.74 -0.14 5.17
N ASN A 53 -8.49 -0.13 6.48
CA ASN A 53 -8.92 0.94 7.39
C ASN A 53 -7.80 1.92 7.73
N PHE A 54 -6.71 1.92 6.98
CA PHE A 54 -5.70 2.94 7.14
C PHE A 54 -6.36 4.29 6.88
N PRO A 55 -6.32 5.23 7.83
CA PRO A 55 -7.06 6.48 7.71
C PRO A 55 -6.61 7.20 6.43
N ALA A 56 -7.59 7.50 5.58
CA ALA A 56 -7.40 8.39 4.45
C ALA A 56 -7.19 9.81 4.99
N GLU A 57 -6.03 10.08 5.58
CA GLU A 57 -5.58 11.45 5.70
C GLU A 57 -5.45 11.96 4.27
N ALA A 58 -6.30 12.95 3.94
CA ALA A 58 -6.43 13.50 2.61
C ALA A 58 -5.03 13.71 2.01
N PRO A 59 -4.83 13.36 0.72
CA PRO A 59 -3.55 13.59 0.09
C PRO A 59 -3.18 15.05 0.31
N VAL A 60 -2.01 15.30 0.89
CA VAL A 60 -1.47 16.66 0.94
C VAL A 60 -1.31 17.06 -0.51
N MET A 61 -2.24 17.86 -1.02
CA MET A 61 -2.16 18.44 -2.36
C MET A 61 -0.95 19.35 -2.37
N THR A 62 0.20 18.80 -2.75
CA THR A 62 1.35 19.61 -3.15
C THR A 62 0.96 20.23 -4.48
N SER A 63 0.49 21.48 -4.41
CA SER A 63 0.22 22.32 -5.57
C SER A 63 1.47 22.32 -6.45
N ARG A 64 1.36 21.73 -7.65
CA ARG A 64 2.35 21.92 -8.71
C ARG A 64 2.19 23.35 -9.20
N VAL A 65 3.10 24.23 -8.77
CA VAL A 65 3.38 25.46 -9.51
C VAL A 65 3.97 25.02 -10.85
N VAL A 66 3.26 25.34 -11.94
CA VAL A 66 3.75 25.28 -13.32
C VAL A 66 4.37 26.61 -13.70
#